data_AF-A0A357FAB1-F1
#
_entry.id   AF-A0A357FAB1-F1
#
_cell.length_a   1.000
_cell.length_b   1.000
_cell.length_c   1.000
_cell.angle_alpha   90.00
_cell.angle_beta   90.00
_cell.angle_gamma   90.00
#
_symmetry.space_group_name_H-M   'P 1'
#
loop_
_entity.id
_entity.type
_entity.pdbx_description
1 polymer ?
#
loop_
_entity_poly.entity_id
_entity_poly.type
_entity_poly.pdbx_seq_one_letter_code
_entity_poly.pdbx_strand_id
1 'polypeptide(L)' 'MIIDHEIKEHRIQATLSECLKHKRVAERTSKGKAVQYKCIKSKAELEVNVDGSKTIKKLILE' A
#
# COMPACT_ATOMS: atom_id res chain seq x y z
N MET A 1 2.72 -0.76 -5.08
CA MET A 1 3.26 -1.71 -6.04
C MET A 1 4.48 -2.40 -5.45
N ILE A 2 4.56 -3.72 -5.62
CA ILE A 2 5.74 -4.51 -5.28
C ILE A 2 6.45 -4.78 -6.60
N ILE A 3 7.71 -4.39 -6.72
CA ILE A 3 8.58 -4.64 -7.88
C ILE A 3 9.82 -5.33 -7.35
N ASP A 4 10.22 -6.46 -7.93
CA ASP A 4 11.41 -7.20 -7.53
C ASP A 4 11.49 -7.51 -6.02
N HIS A 5 10.34 -7.86 -5.42
CA HIS A 5 10.18 -8.11 -3.98
C HIS A 5 10.36 -6.88 -3.06
N GLU A 6 10.53 -5.69 -3.63
CA GLU A 6 10.58 -4.43 -2.89
C GLU A 6 9.25 -3.67 -2.99
N ILE A 7 8.84 -3.06 -1.88
CA ILE A 7 7.67 -2.18 -1.85
C ILE A 7 8.08 -0.81 -2.39
N LYS A 8 7.92 -0.60 -3.70
CA LYS A 8 8.22 0.69 -4.35
C LYS A 8 7.13 1.74 -4.17
N GLU A 9 5.88 1.30 -4.11
CA GLU A 9 4.75 2.21 -3.88
C GLU A 9 3.83 1.64 -2.81
N HIS A 10 3.45 2.46 -1.84
CA HIS A 10 2.51 2.05 -0.81
C HIS A 10 1.68 3.23 -0.33
N ARG A 11 0.48 2.95 0.19
CA ARG A 11 -0.35 3.94 0.85
C ARG A 11 -0.77 3.40 2.21
N ILE A 12 -0.43 4.13 3.26
CA ILE A 12 -0.86 3.83 4.61
C ILE A 12 -2.27 4.41 4.78
N GLN A 13 -3.19 3.62 5.32
CA GLN A 13 -4.59 4.01 5.52
C GLN A 13 -5.02 3.69 6.94
N ALA A 14 -5.96 4.47 7.47
CA ALA A 14 -6.37 4.35 8.86
C ALA A 14 -7.17 3.06 9.10
N THR A 15 -7.96 2.63 8.10
CA THR A 15 -8.81 1.44 8.21
C THR A 15 -8.76 0.56 6.97
N LEU A 16 -9.04 -0.73 7.16
CA LEU A 16 -9.14 -1.69 6.05
C LEU A 16 -10.31 -1.34 5.11
N SER A 17 -11.42 -0.85 5.66
CA SER A 17 -12.60 -0.44 4.89
C SER A 17 -12.28 0.66 3.88
N GLU A 18 -11.47 1.65 4.26
CA GLU A 18 -10.96 2.67 3.34
C GLU A 18 -10.08 2.07 2.25
N CYS A 19 -9.24 1.09 2.58
CA CYS A 19 -8.42 0.40 1.58
C CYS A 19 -9.26 -0.32 0.54
N LEU A 20 -10.26 -1.09 0.97
CA LEU A 20 -11.14 -1.80 0.07
C LEU A 20 -11.95 -0.85 -0.82
N LYS A 21 -12.41 0.29 -0.28
CA LYS A 21 -13.11 1.33 -1.06
C LYS A 21 -12.20 1.92 -2.13
N HIS A 22 -10.99 2.33 -1.77
CA HIS A 22 -10.03 2.90 -2.73
C HIS A 22 -9.58 1.88 -3.77
N LYS A 23 -9.34 0.62 -3.36
CA LYS A 23 -9.04 -0.49 -4.26
C LYS A 23 -10.11 -0.64 -5.34
N ARG A 24 -11.39 -0.69 -4.95
CA ARG A 24 -12.50 -0.78 -5.92
C ARG A 24 -12.54 0.39 -6.90
N VAL A 25 -12.25 1.61 -6.45
CA VAL A 25 -12.20 2.78 -7.33
C VAL A 25 -11.01 2.68 -8.29
N ALA A 26 -9.84 2.30 -7.80
CA ALA A 26 -8.64 2.14 -8.61
C ALA A 26 -8.80 1.02 -9.66
N GLU A 27 -9.39 -0.11 -9.30
CA GLU A 27 -9.68 -1.23 -10.21
C GLU A 27 -10.65 -0.82 -11.34
N ARG A 28 -11.57 0.12 -11.09
CA ARG A 28 -12.45 0.64 -12.14
C ARG A 28 -11.70 1.49 -13.16
N THR A 29 -10.72 2.27 -12.74
CA THR A 29 -9.96 3.18 -13.61
C THR A 29 -8.78 2.49 -14.31
N SER A 30 -8.36 1.32 -13.83
CA SER A 30 -7.23 0.55 -14.35
C SER A 30 -7.62 -0.58 -15.31
N LYS A 31 -8.86 -0.57 -15.84
CA LYS A 31 -9.32 -1.52 -16.86
C LYS A 31 -8.31 -1.62 -18.01
N GLY A 32 -7.71 -2.79 -18.19
CA GLY A 32 -6.74 -3.09 -19.25
C GLY A 32 -5.26 -2.96 -18.85
N LYS A 33 -4.94 -2.54 -17.63
CA LYS A 33 -3.56 -2.51 -17.11
C LYS A 33 -3.28 -3.75 -16.24
N ALA A 34 -2.07 -4.31 -16.32
CA ALA A 34 -1.62 -5.43 -15.49
C ALA A 34 -1.29 -5.02 -14.04
N VAL A 35 -2.05 -4.09 -13.46
CA VAL A 35 -1.83 -3.56 -12.11
C VAL A 35 -2.76 -4.26 -11.13
N GLN A 36 -2.20 -4.98 -10.15
CA GLN A 36 -2.97 -5.61 -9.08
C GLN A 36 -2.87 -4.78 -7.79
N TYR A 37 -4.00 -4.27 -7.32
CA TYR A 37 -4.09 -3.59 -6.04
C TYR A 37 -4.35 -4.59 -4.91
N LYS A 38 -3.50 -4.57 -3.87
CA LYS A 38 -3.63 -5.41 -2.68
C LYS A 38 -3.79 -4.55 -1.43
N CYS A 39 -4.68 -4.96 -0.55
CA CYS A 39 -4.84 -4.42 0.79
C CYS A 39 -4.29 -5.44 1.77
N ILE A 40 -3.38 -5.01 2.64
CA ILE A 40 -2.75 -5.88 3.65
C ILE A 40 -2.98 -5.22 5.01
N LYS A 41 -3.49 -6.02 5.96
CA LYS A 41 -3.56 -5.63 7.37
C LYS A 41 -2.38 -6.29 8.06
N SER A 42 -1.36 -5.51 8.40
CA SER A 42 -0.16 -5.99 9.08
C SER A 42 0.39 -4.91 10.00
N LYS A 43 1.26 -5.31 10.92
CA LYS A 43 2.14 -4.37 11.61
C LYS A 43 3.30 -4.04 10.67
N ALA A 44 3.81 -2.82 10.75
CA ALA A 44 4.94 -2.39 9.93
C ALA A 44 5.80 -1.41 10.72
N GLU A 45 7.12 -1.49 10.52
CA GLU A 45 8.06 -0.48 10.99
C GLU A 45 8.02 0.70 10.01
N LEU A 46 7.69 1.89 10.51
CA LEU A 46 7.60 3.11 9.74
C LEU A 46 8.79 4.00 10.02
N GLU A 47 9.41 4.52 8.97
CA GLU A 47 10.45 5.54 9.04
C GLU A 47 9.84 6.89 8.65
N VAL A 48 10.12 7.92 9.45
CA VAL A 48 9.67 9.28 9.18
C VAL A 48 10.78 9.97 8.40
N ASN A 49 10.50 10.33 7.16
CA ASN A 49 11.43 11.11 6.34
C ASN A 49 11.48 12.56 6.83
N VAL A 50 12.52 13.28 6.43
CA VAL A 50 12.70 14.70 6.77
C VAL A 50 11.51 15.57 6.34
N ASP A 51 10.80 15.15 5.29
CA ASP A 51 9.58 15.81 4.77
C ASP A 51 8.29 15.48 5.56
N GLY A 52 8.38 14.70 6.64
CA GLY A 52 7.23 14.26 7.44
C GLY A 52 6.41 13.12 6.84
N SER A 53 6.76 12.66 5.64
CA SER A 53 6.18 11.46 5.02
C SER A 53 6.64 10.20 5.75
N LYS A 54 5.77 9.18 5.80
CA LYS A 54 6.06 7.89 6.44
C LYS A 54 6.35 6.85 5.37
N THR A 55 7.52 6.24 5.42
CA THR A 55 7.92 5.12 4.56
C THR A 55 7.83 3.81 5.33
N ILE A 56 7.40 2.74 4.67
CA ILE A 56 7.41 1.40 5.27
C ILE A 56 8.83 0.84 5.15
N LYS A 57 9.52 0.68 6.28
CA LYS A 57 10.87 0.11 6.34
C LYS A 57 10.83 -1.41 6.35
N LYS A 58 9.93 -2.00 7.13
CA LYS A 58 9.71 -3.46 7.20
C LYS A 58 8.24 -3.77 7.42
N LEU A 59 7.78 -4.86 6.81
CA LEU A 59 6.45 -5.42 7.05
C LEU A 59 6.60 -6.62 8.01
N ILE A 60 5.88 -6.60 9.13
CA ILE A 60 5.84 -7.70 10.09
C ILE A 60 4.57 -8.49 9.80
N LEU A 61 4.74 -9.64 9.16
CA LEU A 61 3.68 -10.60 8.86
C LEU A 61 3.67 -11.63 10.00
N GLU A 62 2.64 -11.58 10.85
CA GLU A 62 2.30 -12.65 11.81
C GLU A 62 1.34 -13.65 11.14
#